data_AF-A0A2T2THP1-F1
#
_entry.id   AF-A0A2T2THP1-F1
#
_cell.length_a   1.000
_cell.length_b   1.000
_cell.length_c   1.000
_cell.angle_alpha   90.00
_cell.angle_beta   90.00
_cell.angle_gamma   90.00
#
_symmetry.space_group_name_H-M   'P 1'
#
loop_
_entity.id
_entity.type
_entity.pdbx_description
1 polymer ?
#
loop_
_entity_poly.entity_id
_entity_poly.type
_entity_poly.pdbx_seq_one_letter_code
_entity_poly.pdbx_strand_id
1 'polypeptide(L)'
;MLADVTETCFPWARWERLIVRRGGVTVERPAGTAHPDFPEVVYPLDYGFVPGTRARPDGEAVDAFRGSAPKRLGLVGLLVTHDHQQGKHEMNLLYGTTPAEVYCAHGFLGFAPSLLESAVALRRPMRRLWKQARTGA
;
A
#
# COMPACT_ATOMS: atom_id res chain seq x y z
N MET A 1 4.69 -0.88 20.11
CA MET A 1 5.70 -0.87 19.04
C MET A 1 5.25 -1.83 17.93
N LEU A 2 4.33 -1.39 17.07
CA LEU A 2 3.78 -2.21 15.96
C LEU A 2 4.81 -2.51 14.85
N ALA A 3 5.98 -1.84 14.89
CA ALA A 3 7.07 -2.07 13.96
C ALA A 3 7.68 -3.49 14.06
N ASP A 4 7.67 -4.11 15.24
CA ASP A 4 8.37 -5.39 15.46
C ASP A 4 7.54 -6.63 15.09
N VAL A 5 6.21 -6.52 15.02
CA VAL A 5 5.34 -7.66 14.71
C VAL A 5 5.29 -7.97 13.21
N THR A 6 5.69 -7.02 12.35
CA THR A 6 5.49 -7.14 10.90
C THR A 6 6.74 -7.55 10.11
N GLU A 7 7.95 -7.43 10.68
CA GLU A 7 9.18 -7.95 10.05
C GLU A 7 9.17 -9.48 9.95
N THR A 8 8.50 -10.20 10.87
CA THR A 8 8.58 -11.67 10.99
C THR A 8 7.35 -12.43 10.47
N CYS A 9 6.16 -11.82 10.41
CA CYS A 9 4.92 -12.54 10.09
C CYS A 9 4.43 -12.38 8.64
N PHE A 10 4.88 -11.36 7.89
CA PHE A 10 4.47 -11.17 6.50
C PHE A 10 5.54 -11.68 5.52
N PRO A 11 5.20 -12.46 4.48
CA PRO A 11 6.19 -13.07 3.58
C PRO A 11 6.69 -12.07 2.52
N TRP A 12 7.37 -11.00 2.96
CA TRP A 12 7.84 -9.87 2.16
C TRP A 12 8.54 -10.26 0.86
N ALA A 13 9.53 -11.16 0.95
CA ALA A 13 10.33 -11.57 -0.21
C ALA A 13 9.51 -12.39 -1.22
N ARG A 14 8.51 -13.16 -0.76
CA ARG A 14 7.60 -13.90 -1.64
C ARG A 14 6.71 -12.93 -2.41
N TRP A 15 6.13 -11.96 -1.71
CA TRP A 15 5.30 -10.93 -2.33
C TRP A 15 6.06 -10.06 -3.32
N GLU A 16 7.26 -9.59 -2.97
CA GLU A 16 8.08 -8.80 -3.90
C GLU A 16 8.39 -9.57 -5.20
N ARG A 17 8.81 -10.85 -5.09
CA ARG A 17 9.02 -11.68 -6.28
C ARG A 17 7.75 -11.88 -7.09
N LEU A 18 6.61 -12.05 -6.42
CA LEU A 18 5.32 -12.20 -7.08
C LEU A 18 4.96 -10.93 -7.86
N ILE A 19 5.03 -9.75 -7.24
CA ILE A 19 4.77 -8.47 -7.89
C ILE A 19 5.64 -8.30 -9.14
N VAL A 20 6.95 -8.52 -9.02
CA VAL A 20 7.88 -8.40 -10.16
C VAL A 20 7.52 -9.38 -11.28
N ARG A 21 7.22 -10.65 -10.96
CA ARG A 21 6.83 -11.66 -11.95
C ARG A 21 5.50 -11.37 -12.65
N ARG A 22 4.61 -10.61 -12.00
CA ARG A 22 3.31 -10.22 -12.53
C ARG A 22 3.34 -8.89 -13.29
N GLY A 23 4.52 -8.29 -13.45
CA GLY A 23 4.69 -7.02 -14.18
C GLY A 23 4.49 -5.77 -13.33
N GLY A 24 4.41 -5.90 -12.00
CA GLY A 24 4.22 -4.78 -11.08
C GLY A 24 2.78 -4.66 -10.58
N VAL A 25 2.35 -3.41 -10.38
CA VAL A 25 0.98 -3.03 -9.99
C VAL A 25 0.26 -2.54 -11.24
N THR A 26 -0.93 -3.07 -11.52
CA THR A 26 -1.84 -2.52 -12.53
C THR A 26 -2.58 -1.35 -11.91
N VAL A 27 -2.45 -0.17 -12.50
CA VAL A 27 -3.09 1.06 -12.02
C VAL A 27 -4.49 1.18 -12.62
N GLU A 28 -5.50 1.30 -11.76
CA GLU A 28 -6.90 1.50 -12.16
C GLU A 28 -7.41 2.90 -11.80
N ARG A 29 -6.82 3.49 -10.75
CA ARG A 29 -7.09 4.84 -10.26
C ARG A 29 -5.78 5.62 -10.27
N PRO A 30 -5.45 6.29 -11.39
CA PRO A 30 -4.29 7.16 -11.45
C PRO A 30 -4.35 8.24 -10.36
N ALA A 31 -3.18 8.66 -9.87
CA ALA A 31 -3.12 9.77 -8.92
C ALA A 31 -3.86 11.02 -9.43
N GLY A 32 -4.61 11.68 -8.55
CA GLY A 32 -5.41 12.86 -8.87
C GLY A 32 -6.79 12.55 -9.45
N THR A 33 -7.15 11.27 -9.66
CA THR A 33 -8.51 10.89 -10.06
C THR A 33 -9.42 10.72 -8.85
N ALA A 34 -10.70 11.05 -9.03
CA ALA A 34 -11.73 10.92 -8.00
C ALA A 34 -12.25 9.49 -7.91
N HIS A 35 -12.71 9.07 -6.72
CA HIS A 35 -13.42 7.83 -6.53
C HIS A 35 -14.76 7.86 -7.30
N PRO A 36 -15.15 6.79 -8.04
CA PRO A 36 -16.36 6.80 -8.87
C PRO A 36 -17.64 7.09 -8.08
N ASP A 37 -17.78 6.49 -6.90
CA ASP A 37 -18.97 6.65 -6.04
C ASP A 37 -18.83 7.80 -5.03
N PHE A 38 -17.62 8.33 -4.83
CA PHE A 38 -17.33 9.36 -3.83
C PHE A 38 -16.42 10.44 -4.42
N PRO A 39 -16.94 11.36 -5.25
CA PRO A 39 -16.10 12.29 -6.02
C PRO A 39 -15.20 13.23 -5.19
N GLU A 40 -15.56 13.47 -3.94
CA GLU A 40 -14.76 14.25 -2.97
C GLU A 40 -13.48 13.51 -2.52
N VAL A 41 -13.43 12.19 -2.71
CA VAL A 41 -12.27 11.34 -2.38
C VAL A 41 -11.36 11.26 -3.60
N VAL A 42 -10.23 11.96 -3.55
CA VAL A 42 -9.24 12.00 -4.63
C VAL A 42 -8.02 11.17 -4.25
N TYR A 43 -7.63 10.23 -5.12
CA TYR A 43 -6.48 9.35 -4.87
C TYR A 43 -5.17 10.15 -4.90
N PRO A 44 -4.36 10.18 -3.82
CA PRO A 44 -3.12 10.94 -3.80
C PRO A 44 -1.98 10.25 -4.54
N LEU A 45 -2.13 8.96 -4.85
CA LEU A 45 -1.15 8.10 -5.52
C LEU A 45 -1.86 7.19 -6.52
N ASP A 46 -1.10 6.62 -7.45
CA ASP A 46 -1.61 5.56 -8.31
C ASP A 46 -2.08 4.39 -7.44
N TYR A 47 -3.32 3.97 -7.64
CA TYR A 47 -3.96 2.88 -6.92
C TYR A 47 -4.52 1.84 -7.90
N GLY A 48 -4.48 0.59 -7.48
CA GLY A 48 -5.00 -0.55 -8.24
C GLY A 48 -4.59 -1.85 -7.54
N PHE A 49 -4.15 -2.85 -8.30
CA PHE A 49 -3.97 -4.20 -7.75
C PHE A 49 -2.74 -4.93 -8.31
N VAL A 50 -2.34 -6.03 -7.64
CA VAL A 50 -1.31 -6.96 -8.13
C VAL A 50 -1.95 -8.07 -8.96
N PRO A 51 -1.67 -8.18 -10.28
CA PRO A 51 -2.35 -9.11 -11.17
C PRO A 51 -2.16 -10.59 -10.80
N GLY A 52 -3.22 -11.39 -10.98
CA GLY A 52 -3.15 -12.84 -10.75
C GLY A 52 -2.86 -13.22 -9.30
N THR A 53 -3.25 -12.36 -8.36
CA THR A 53 -3.27 -12.61 -6.93
C THR A 53 -4.71 -12.68 -6.45
N ARG A 54 -4.93 -13.16 -5.23
CA ARG A 54 -6.23 -13.13 -4.58
C ARG A 54 -6.05 -12.77 -3.12
N ALA A 55 -6.80 -11.78 -2.63
CA ALA A 55 -6.78 -11.38 -1.23
C ALA A 55 -7.41 -12.45 -0.31
N ARG A 56 -8.36 -13.22 -0.85
CA ARG A 56 -9.06 -14.35 -0.21
C ARG A 56 -9.24 -15.50 -1.21
N PRO A 57 -9.51 -16.75 -0.80
CA PRO A 57 -9.63 -17.91 -1.71
C PRO A 57 -10.57 -17.71 -2.91
N ASP A 58 -11.58 -16.87 -2.76
CA ASP A 58 -12.59 -16.45 -3.75
C ASP A 58 -12.56 -14.95 -4.08
N GLY A 59 -11.64 -14.20 -3.46
CA GLY A 59 -11.61 -12.75 -3.50
C GLY A 59 -10.94 -12.14 -4.72
N GLU A 60 -11.05 -10.81 -4.78
CA GLU A 60 -10.39 -9.95 -5.76
C GLU A 60 -8.86 -9.96 -5.60
N ALA A 61 -8.18 -9.38 -6.58
CA ALA A 61 -6.74 -9.22 -6.52
C ALA A 61 -6.34 -8.37 -5.30
N VAL A 62 -5.10 -8.55 -4.83
CA VAL A 62 -4.62 -7.76 -3.69
C VAL A 62 -4.35 -6.33 -4.13
N ASP A 63 -4.98 -5.40 -3.43
CA ASP A 63 -4.86 -3.96 -3.66
C ASP A 63 -3.46 -3.45 -3.35
N ALA A 64 -3.06 -2.40 -4.06
CA ALA A 64 -1.76 -1.80 -3.94
C ALA A 64 -1.76 -0.32 -4.33
N PHE A 65 -1.04 0.46 -3.54
CA PHE A 65 -0.54 1.77 -3.96
C PHE A 65 0.79 1.60 -4.69
N ARG A 66 0.89 2.26 -5.84
CA ARG A 66 2.11 2.37 -6.62
C ARG A 66 2.73 3.75 -6.42
N GLY A 67 3.88 3.81 -5.78
CA GLY A 67 4.65 5.03 -5.61
C GLY A 67 5.49 5.39 -6.84
N SER A 68 6.17 6.53 -6.76
CA SER A 68 7.01 7.08 -7.83
C SER A 68 8.32 6.31 -8.08
N ALA A 69 8.72 5.40 -7.19
CA ALA A 69 10.02 4.73 -7.23
C ALA A 69 9.96 3.19 -7.29
N PRO A 70 9.10 2.57 -8.15
CA PRO A 70 8.85 1.13 -8.15
C PRO A 70 10.11 0.29 -8.40
N LYS A 71 10.96 0.71 -9.34
CA LYS A 71 12.22 0.00 -9.67
C LYS A 71 13.29 0.13 -8.57
N ARG A 72 13.25 1.22 -7.78
CA ARG A 72 14.28 1.54 -6.79
C ARG A 72 13.95 0.98 -5.41
N LEU A 73 12.69 1.09 -4.99
CA LEU A 73 12.27 0.77 -3.62
C LEU A 73 11.54 -0.57 -3.51
N GLY A 74 11.00 -1.12 -4.60
CA GLY A 74 10.33 -2.43 -4.58
C GLY A 74 9.16 -2.48 -3.59
N LEU A 75 8.97 -3.60 -2.90
CA LEU A 75 7.93 -3.69 -1.87
C LEU A 75 8.40 -3.06 -0.57
N VAL A 76 7.74 -1.97 -0.17
CA VAL A 76 8.12 -1.10 0.96
C VAL A 76 7.35 -1.46 2.23
N GLY A 77 6.08 -1.80 2.10
CA GLY A 77 5.22 -2.09 3.24
C GLY A 77 3.84 -2.58 2.82
N LEU A 78 2.96 -2.65 3.79
CA LEU A 78 1.54 -2.86 3.62
C LEU A 78 0.78 -1.95 4.59
N LEU A 79 -0.44 -1.60 4.22
CA LEU A 79 -1.39 -0.85 5.02
C LEU A 79 -2.63 -1.73 5.18
N VAL A 80 -3.11 -1.85 6.40
CA VAL A 80 -4.36 -2.57 6.70
C VAL A 80 -5.39 -1.57 7.17
N THR A 81 -6.59 -1.64 6.61
CA THR A 81 -7.75 -0.88 7.09
C THR A 81 -8.74 -1.80 7.80
N HIS A 82 -9.51 -1.22 8.70
CA HIS A 82 -10.71 -1.82 9.27
C HIS A 82 -11.86 -0.83 9.06
N ASP A 83 -12.80 -1.22 8.19
CA ASP A 83 -14.03 -0.49 7.95
C ASP A 83 -15.02 -0.82 9.06
N HIS A 84 -15.30 0.15 9.94
CA HIS A 84 -16.21 -0.02 11.06
C HIS A 84 -17.69 -0.17 10.64
N GLN A 85 -18.05 0.32 9.45
CA GLN A 85 -19.41 0.21 8.94
C GLN A 85 -19.68 -1.16 8.34
N GLN A 86 -18.69 -1.71 7.62
CA GLN A 86 -18.82 -2.99 6.94
C GLN A 86 -18.25 -4.18 7.73
N GLY A 87 -17.48 -3.93 8.80
CA GLY A 87 -16.76 -4.97 9.55
C GLY A 87 -15.72 -5.69 8.71
N LYS A 88 -15.17 -5.02 7.68
CA LYS A 88 -14.23 -5.60 6.72
C LYS A 88 -12.81 -5.11 6.98
N HIS A 89 -11.87 -6.00 6.71
CA HIS A 89 -10.45 -5.66 6.66
C HIS A 89 -9.95 -5.75 5.23
N GLU A 90 -9.20 -4.74 4.82
CA GLU A 90 -8.55 -4.67 3.53
C GLU A 90 -7.05 -4.52 3.71
N MET A 91 -6.27 -5.14 2.83
CA MET A 91 -4.82 -5.07 2.84
C MET A 91 -4.34 -4.45 1.54
N ASN A 92 -3.62 -3.34 1.67
CA ASN A 92 -3.08 -2.55 0.59
C ASN A 92 -1.55 -2.63 0.59
N LEU A 93 -0.94 -3.18 -0.45
CA LEU A 93 0.52 -3.21 -0.58
C LEU A 93 1.06 -1.82 -0.95
N LEU A 94 2.22 -1.48 -0.41
CA LEU A 94 2.92 -0.23 -0.72
C LEU A 94 4.14 -0.56 -1.59
N TYR A 95 3.99 -0.40 -2.90
CA TYR A 95 5.01 -0.77 -3.89
C TYR A 95 5.65 0.46 -4.51
N GLY A 96 6.96 0.62 -4.34
CA GLY A 96 7.71 1.75 -4.88
C GLY A 96 7.50 3.06 -4.14
N THR A 97 6.87 3.04 -2.97
CA THR A 97 6.50 4.25 -2.23
C THR A 97 7.69 4.86 -1.51
N THR A 98 7.91 6.15 -1.74
CA THR A 98 8.82 6.96 -0.93
C THR A 98 8.25 7.15 0.48
N PRO A 99 9.05 7.57 1.48
CA PRO A 99 8.53 7.85 2.81
C PRO A 99 7.36 8.84 2.82
N ALA A 100 7.43 9.90 2.01
CA ALA A 100 6.35 10.88 1.89
C ALA A 100 5.07 10.23 1.36
N GLU A 101 5.20 9.40 0.31
CA GLU A 101 4.06 8.68 -0.27
C GLU A 101 3.46 7.65 0.71
N VAL A 102 4.27 7.01 1.55
CA VAL A 102 3.75 6.14 2.64
C VAL A 102 2.88 6.95 3.60
N TYR A 103 3.32 8.15 4.01
CA TYR A 103 2.50 9.02 4.85
C TYR A 103 1.22 9.49 4.14
N CYS A 104 1.31 9.84 2.85
CA CYS A 104 0.15 10.21 2.05
C CYS A 104 -0.88 9.08 1.94
N ALA A 105 -0.44 7.86 1.63
CA ALA A 105 -1.33 6.69 1.55
C ALA A 105 -1.98 6.39 2.90
N HIS A 106 -1.22 6.45 3.99
CA HIS A 106 -1.74 6.24 5.34
C HIS A 106 -2.75 7.31 5.74
N GLY A 107 -2.44 8.59 5.49
CA GLY A 107 -3.35 9.69 5.74
C GLY A 107 -4.61 9.62 4.88
N PHE A 108 -4.50 9.15 3.64
CA PHE A 108 -5.64 8.98 2.74
C PHE A 108 -6.59 7.87 3.17
N LEU A 109 -6.11 6.71 3.61
CA LEU A 109 -7.00 5.64 4.09
C LEU A 109 -7.49 5.87 5.53
N GLY A 110 -6.75 6.65 6.31
CA GLY A 110 -7.07 6.98 7.71
C GLY A 110 -7.64 8.40 7.92
N PHE A 111 -8.08 9.10 6.87
CA PHE A 111 -8.49 10.51 6.99
C PHE A 111 -9.74 10.70 7.86
N ALA A 112 -10.59 9.68 7.96
CA ALA A 112 -11.79 9.65 8.78
C ALA A 112 -11.77 8.45 9.75
N PRO A 113 -11.03 8.54 10.89
CA PRO A 113 -10.83 7.41 11.79
C PRO A 113 -12.11 6.83 12.42
N SER A 114 -13.19 7.60 12.47
CA SER A 114 -14.50 7.12 12.94
C SER A 114 -15.17 6.15 11.95
N LEU A 115 -14.72 6.13 10.69
CA LEU A 115 -15.21 5.25 9.63
C LEU A 115 -14.20 4.13 9.34
N LEU A 116 -12.93 4.50 9.19
CA LEU A 116 -11.84 3.61 8.80
C LEU A 116 -10.65 3.77 9.74
N GLU A 117 -10.35 2.73 10.50
CA GLU A 117 -9.09 2.63 11.24
C GLU A 117 -8.01 2.07 10.29
N SER A 118 -6.82 2.68 10.27
CA SER A 118 -5.71 2.22 9.44
C SER A 118 -4.42 2.01 10.23
N ALA A 119 -3.67 0.98 9.86
CA ALA A 119 -2.33 0.72 10.40
C ALA A 119 -1.34 0.44 9.26
N VAL A 120 -0.10 0.89 9.43
CA VAL A 120 0.99 0.65 8.47
C VAL A 120 2.05 -0.28 9.05
N ALA A 121 2.46 -1.24 8.23
CA ALA A 121 3.52 -2.18 8.49
C ALA A 121 4.61 -2.02 7.44
N LEU A 122 5.84 -1.76 7.86
CA LEU A 122 6.95 -1.51 6.96
C LEU A 122 7.90 -2.71 6.94
N ARG A 123 8.34 -3.09 5.74
CA ARG A 123 9.36 -4.15 5.56
C ARG A 123 10.71 -3.77 6.19
N ARG A 124 10.98 -2.48 6.30
CA ARG A 124 12.18 -1.92 6.92
C ARG A 124 11.77 -0.68 7.72
N PRO A 125 12.48 -0.34 8.80
CA PRO A 125 12.16 0.84 9.60
C PRO A 125 12.13 2.13 8.77
N MET A 126 11.18 3.02 9.04
CA MET A 126 10.99 4.29 8.32
C MET A 126 12.28 5.12 8.18
N ARG A 127 13.12 5.15 9.23
CA ARG A 127 14.44 5.79 9.20
C ARG A 127 15.39 5.27 8.09
N ARG A 128 15.30 3.98 7.75
CA ARG A 128 16.10 3.39 6.65
C ARG A 128 15.52 3.78 5.30
N LEU A 129 14.19 3.82 5.17
CA LEU A 129 13.52 4.24 3.95
C LEU A 129 13.86 5.71 3.60
N TRP A 130 13.86 6.61 4.59
CA TRP A 130 14.30 8.00 4.42
C TRP A 130 15.76 8.13 3.96
N LYS A 131 16.66 7.29 4.48
CA LYS A 131 18.05 7.26 4.01
C LYS A 131 18.13 6.80 2.56
N GLN A 132 17.43 5.72 2.19
CA GLN A 132 17.41 5.19 0.83
C GLN A 132 16.81 6.17 -0.19
N ALA A 133 15.78 6.92 0.20
CA ALA A 133 15.16 7.92 -0.67
C ALA A 133 16.12 9.08 -0.99
N ARG A 134 17.00 9.47 -0.05
CA ARG A 134 17.99 10.54 -0.25
C ARG A 134 19.19 10.11 -1.10
N THR A 135 19.57 8.84 -1.07
CA THR A 135 20.73 8.31 -1.80
C THR A 135 20.47 8.02 -3.28
N GLY A 136 19.23 8.21 -3.76
CA GLY A 136 18.84 7.94 -5.15
C GLY A 136 18.07 9.08 -5.80
N ALA A 137 18.25 10.30 -5.28
CA ALA A 137 17.82 11.56 -5.89
C ALA A 137 19.03 12.24 -6.55
#